data_AF-A0A846NCM8-F1
#
_entry.id   AF-A0A846NCM8-F1
#
_cell.length_a   1.000
_cell.length_b   1.000
_cell.length_c   1.000
_cell.angle_alpha   90.00
_cell.angle_beta   90.00
_cell.angle_gamma   90.00
#
_symmetry.space_group_name_H-M   'P 1'
#
loop_
_entity.id
_entity.type
_entity.pdbx_description
1 polymer ?
#
loop_
_entity_poly.entity_id
_entity_poly.type
_entity_poly.pdbx_seq_one_letter_code
_entity_poly.pdbx_strand_id
1 'polypeptide(L)'
;MSPQPIDVNILFSIVLTMLVGFSVCLVGYILSVVITPRKHYRMKKERFEAGNPPKGKARGWFMMQYYAYLIVFLTLEPILIYLFLLLMEIHTLFQETSILFIILILMLIPPLIFGLDSARRVKLWLVKN
;
A
#
# COMPACT_ATOMS: atom_id res chain seq x y z
N MET A 1 -13.74 8.03 32.58
CA MET A 1 -14.40 8.66 31.42
C MET A 1 -15.40 7.64 30.88
N SER A 2 -16.71 7.85 31.03
CA SER A 2 -17.68 7.01 30.33
C SER A 2 -17.51 7.22 28.81
N PRO A 3 -17.53 6.18 27.97
CA PRO A 3 -17.49 6.37 26.52
C PRO A 3 -18.68 7.24 26.13
N GLN A 4 -18.39 8.41 25.54
CA GLN A 4 -19.43 9.25 24.95
C GLN A 4 -20.10 8.42 23.83
N PRO A 5 -21.44 8.41 23.73
CA PRO A 5 -22.11 7.72 22.64
C PRO A 5 -21.57 8.28 21.32
N ILE A 6 -21.25 7.40 20.37
CA ILE A 6 -20.82 7.84 19.03
C ILE A 6 -21.93 8.70 18.46
N ASP A 7 -21.64 9.99 18.23
CA ASP A 7 -22.61 10.90 17.64
C ASP A 7 -23.02 10.38 16.27
N VAL A 8 -24.32 10.10 16.12
CA VAL A 8 -24.91 9.58 14.88
C VAL A 8 -24.57 10.50 13.70
N ASN A 9 -24.40 11.79 13.96
CA ASN A 9 -23.98 12.80 12.98
C ASN A 9 -22.55 12.59 12.45
N ILE A 10 -21.62 12.15 13.31
CA ILE A 10 -20.23 11.86 12.92
C ILE A 10 -20.20 10.62 12.04
N LEU A 11 -20.91 9.56 12.45
CA LEU A 11 -21.03 8.33 11.65
C LEU A 11 -21.64 8.64 10.28
N PHE A 12 -22.73 9.41 10.26
CA PHE A 12 -23.36 9.86 9.02
C PHE A 12 -22.38 10.64 8.12
N SER A 13 -21.60 11.56 8.69
CA SER A 13 -20.62 12.36 7.94
C SER A 13 -19.50 11.52 7.34
N ILE A 14 -18.98 10.52 8.06
CA ILE A 14 -17.95 9.59 7.56
C ILE A 14 -18.51 8.78 6.38
N VAL A 15 -19.67 8.17 6.57
CA VAL A 15 -20.33 7.36 5.54
C VAL A 15 -20.63 8.20 4.30
N LEU A 16 -21.18 9.40 4.48
CA LEU A 16 -21.45 10.32 3.39
C LEU A 16 -20.17 10.69 2.64
N THR A 17 -19.08 11.00 3.33
CA THR A 17 -17.80 11.36 2.70
C THR A 17 -17.25 10.20 1.86
N MET A 18 -17.29 8.97 2.38
CA MET A 18 -16.88 7.78 1.63
C MET A 18 -17.75 7.53 0.40
N LEU A 19 -19.08 7.65 0.55
CA LEU A 19 -20.04 7.48 -0.55
C LEU A 19 -19.84 8.53 -1.64
N VAL A 20 -19.65 9.79 -1.25
CA VAL A 20 -19.36 10.88 -2.20
C VAL A 20 -18.07 10.59 -2.94
N GLY A 21 -16.97 10.27 -2.24
CA GLY A 21 -15.69 9.94 -2.86
C GLY A 21 -15.79 8.80 -3.87
N PHE A 22 -16.49 7.71 -3.50
CA PHE A 22 -16.71 6.58 -4.41
C PHE A 22 -17.61 6.96 -5.59
N SER A 23 -18.69 7.72 -5.34
CA SER A 23 -19.63 8.14 -6.38
C SER A 23 -18.96 9.00 -7.45
N VAL A 24 -18.04 9.90 -7.08
CA VAL A 24 -17.30 10.74 -8.02
C VAL A 24 -16.43 9.88 -8.94
N CYS A 25 -15.70 8.90 -8.39
CA CYS A 25 -14.92 7.94 -9.18
C CYS A 25 -15.81 7.14 -10.14
N LEU A 26 -16.97 6.68 -9.67
CA LEU A 26 -17.91 5.89 -10.47
C LEU A 26 -18.54 6.72 -11.60
N VAL A 27 -18.97 7.96 -11.31
CA VAL A 27 -19.49 8.89 -12.33
C VAL A 27 -18.43 9.18 -13.38
N GLY A 28 -17.17 9.43 -12.97
CA GLY A 28 -16.05 9.63 -13.89
C GLY A 28 -15.83 8.43 -14.82
N TYR A 29 -15.89 7.21 -14.27
CA TYR A 29 -15.81 5.98 -15.06
C TYR A 29 -16.98 5.85 -16.05
N ILE A 30 -18.22 6.02 -15.59
CA ILE A 30 -19.42 5.92 -16.44
C ILE A 30 -19.35 6.94 -17.58
N LEU A 31 -19.00 8.19 -17.25
CA LEU A 31 -18.91 9.27 -18.23
C LEU A 31 -17.83 8.98 -19.28
N SER A 32 -16.67 8.45 -18.86
CA SER A 32 -15.62 7.99 -19.77
C SER A 32 -16.15 6.91 -20.73
N VAL A 33 -16.90 5.94 -20.21
CA VAL A 33 -17.46 4.83 -20.99
C VAL A 33 -18.56 5.28 -21.98
N VAL A 34 -19.32 6.33 -21.64
CA VAL A 34 -20.41 6.89 -22.47
C VAL A 34 -19.88 7.84 -23.55
N ILE A 35 -18.95 8.74 -23.22
CA ILE A 35 -18.45 9.75 -24.15
C ILE A 35 -17.41 9.17 -25.13
N THR A 36 -16.63 8.16 -24.72
CA THR A 36 -15.50 7.68 -25.52
C THR A 36 -15.94 7.02 -26.84
N PRO A 37 -15.42 7.46 -28.01
CA PRO A 37 -15.72 6.84 -29.29
C PRO A 37 -15.16 5.41 -29.35
N ARG A 38 -16.05 4.42 -29.51
CA ARG A 38 -15.67 3.01 -29.53
C ARG A 38 -15.26 2.57 -30.94
N LYS A 39 -13.97 2.64 -31.24
CA LYS A 39 -13.42 2.08 -32.47
C LYS A 39 -12.61 0.82 -32.17
N HIS A 40 -13.23 -0.33 -32.41
CA HIS A 40 -12.61 -1.64 -32.16
C HIS A 40 -11.71 -2.05 -33.31
N TYR A 41 -10.43 -2.20 -33.02
CA TYR A 41 -9.43 -2.77 -33.92
C TYR A 41 -8.71 -3.91 -33.23
N ARG A 42 -8.38 -4.97 -33.96
CA ARG A 42 -7.64 -6.12 -33.40
C ARG A 42 -6.29 -5.68 -32.83
N MET A 43 -5.56 -4.84 -33.55
CA MET A 43 -4.26 -4.29 -33.10
C MET A 43 -4.34 -3.42 -31.84
N LYS A 44 -5.48 -2.77 -31.55
CA LYS A 44 -5.66 -2.01 -30.29
C LYS A 44 -5.82 -2.91 -29.06
N LYS A 45 -6.14 -4.19 -29.27
CA LYS A 45 -6.29 -5.19 -28.21
C LYS A 45 -5.04 -6.06 -28.05
N GLU A 46 -4.13 -5.99 -29.01
CA GLU A 46 -2.85 -6.70 -28.97
C GLU A 46 -1.86 -5.96 -28.04
N ARG A 47 -0.88 -6.69 -27.51
CA ARG A 47 0.14 -6.11 -26.65
C ARG A 47 1.04 -5.18 -27.47
N PHE A 48 1.38 -4.03 -26.90
CA PHE A 48 2.32 -3.12 -27.54
C PHE A 48 3.73 -3.72 -27.59
N GLU A 49 4.27 -3.93 -28.78
CA GLU A 49 5.66 -4.38 -29.02
C GLU A 49 6.39 -3.44 -30.02
N ALA A 50 6.39 -2.14 -29.73
CA ALA A 50 7.08 -1.12 -30.54
C ALA A 50 6.75 -1.18 -32.05
N GLY A 51 5.48 -1.49 -32.38
CA GLY A 51 5.00 -1.58 -33.76
C GLY A 51 5.13 -2.97 -34.41
N ASN A 52 5.82 -3.91 -33.77
CA ASN A 52 5.86 -5.29 -34.25
C ASN A 52 4.61 -6.08 -33.80
N PRO A 53 4.12 -7.03 -34.62
CA PRO A 53 3.10 -7.96 -34.17
C PRO A 53 3.66 -8.83 -33.04
N PRO A 54 2.90 -9.07 -31.96
CA PRO A 54 3.40 -9.75 -30.80
C PRO A 54 3.86 -11.17 -31.14
N LYS A 55 5.12 -11.50 -30.86
CA LYS A 55 5.71 -12.81 -31.19
C LYS A 55 6.48 -13.40 -30.00
N GLY A 56 6.23 -14.67 -29.73
CA GLY A 56 6.96 -15.45 -28.72
C GLY A 56 6.27 -15.50 -27.34
N LYS A 57 6.93 -16.15 -26.38
CA LYS A 57 6.43 -16.29 -25.01
C LYS A 57 6.71 -15.01 -24.23
N ALA A 58 5.66 -14.37 -23.70
CA ALA A 58 5.74 -13.17 -22.88
C ALA A 58 6.40 -13.36 -21.49
N ARG A 59 6.85 -14.57 -21.15
CA ARG A 59 7.38 -14.92 -19.83
C ARG A 59 8.90 -14.85 -19.82
N GLY A 60 9.43 -13.73 -19.33
CA GLY A 60 10.70 -13.74 -18.62
C GLY A 60 10.46 -14.16 -17.17
N TRP A 61 11.40 -14.87 -16.57
CA TRP A 61 11.41 -15.10 -15.12
C TRP A 61 11.54 -13.72 -14.46
N PHE A 62 10.45 -13.24 -13.88
CA PHE A 62 10.44 -11.95 -13.20
C PHE A 62 11.30 -12.10 -11.95
N MET A 63 12.40 -11.37 -11.88
CA MET A 63 13.19 -11.32 -10.67
C MET A 63 12.29 -10.69 -9.59
N MET A 64 12.05 -11.39 -8.48
CA MET A 64 11.26 -10.86 -7.36
C MET A 64 12.07 -9.86 -6.53
N GLN A 65 12.78 -8.97 -7.22
CA GLN A 65 13.61 -7.92 -6.63
C GLN A 65 12.79 -7.02 -5.69
N TYR A 66 11.51 -6.82 -5.99
CA TYR A 66 10.61 -6.02 -5.16
C TYR A 66 10.21 -6.68 -3.85
N TYR A 67 10.39 -8.01 -3.70
CA TYR A 67 9.94 -8.72 -2.51
C TYR A 67 10.66 -8.27 -1.24
N ALA A 68 11.97 -8.03 -1.33
CA ALA A 68 12.72 -7.56 -0.19
C ALA A 68 12.34 -6.12 0.22
N TYR A 69 11.92 -5.27 -0.73
CA TYR A 69 11.36 -3.96 -0.42
C TYR A 69 10.01 -4.07 0.30
N LEU A 70 9.18 -5.07 -0.05
CA LEU A 70 7.95 -5.36 0.69
C LEU A 70 8.22 -5.81 2.12
N ILE A 71 9.25 -6.64 2.35
CA ILE A 71 9.66 -7.03 3.71
C ILE A 71 10.05 -5.79 4.52
N VAL A 72 10.88 -4.91 3.96
CA VAL A 72 11.28 -3.66 4.64
C VAL A 72 10.05 -2.79 4.93
N PHE A 73 9.15 -2.63 3.96
CA PHE A 73 7.91 -1.88 4.15
C PHE A 73 7.06 -2.45 5.30
N LEU A 74 6.85 -3.77 5.32
CA LEU A 74 6.08 -4.46 6.37
C LEU A 74 6.75 -4.38 7.75
N THR A 75 8.07 -4.26 7.81
CA THR A 75 8.76 -4.03 9.10
C THR A 75 8.63 -2.59 9.58
N LEU A 76 8.56 -1.62 8.67
CA LEU A 76 8.47 -0.19 9.01
C LEU A 76 7.03 0.26 9.31
N GLU A 77 6.03 -0.29 8.63
CA GLU A 77 4.63 0.10 8.80
C GLU A 77 4.16 0.05 10.28
N PRO A 78 4.39 -1.05 11.04
CA PRO A 78 4.03 -1.09 12.45
C PRO A 78 4.71 0.00 13.28
N ILE A 79 6.00 0.29 13.02
CA ILE A 79 6.75 1.35 13.73
C ILE A 79 6.03 2.69 13.59
N LEU A 80 5.56 3.01 12.38
CA LEU A 80 4.85 4.26 12.11
C LEU A 80 3.49 4.31 12.81
N ILE A 81 2.75 3.19 12.82
CA ILE A 81 1.47 3.10 13.54
C ILE A 81 1.68 3.35 15.04
N TYR A 82 2.68 2.71 15.65
CA TYR A 82 2.98 2.90 17.06
C TYR A 82 3.51 4.30 17.37
N LEU A 83 4.30 4.89 16.46
CA LEU A 83 4.74 6.29 16.59
C LEU A 83 3.54 7.24 16.58
N PHE A 84 2.57 7.00 15.70
CA PHE A 84 1.34 7.78 15.64
C PHE A 84 0.51 7.64 16.93
N LEU A 85 0.33 6.42 17.44
CA LEU A 85 -0.36 6.17 18.71
C LEU A 85 0.35 6.85 19.90
N LEU A 86 1.68 6.79 19.95
CA LEU A 86 2.45 7.53 20.95
C LEU A 86 2.19 9.03 20.84
N LEU A 87 2.20 9.58 19.62
CA LEU A 87 1.98 11.02 19.41
C LEU A 87 0.58 11.46 19.87
N MET A 88 -0.42 10.58 19.75
CA MET A 88 -1.76 10.82 20.28
C MET A 88 -1.79 10.82 21.81
N GLU A 89 -1.08 9.92 22.48
CA GLU A 89 -1.13 9.73 23.95
C GLU A 89 0.01 10.42 24.74
N ILE A 90 0.92 11.12 24.07
CA ILE A 90 2.09 11.75 24.70
C ILE A 90 1.71 12.76 25.80
N HIS A 91 0.50 13.31 25.73
CA HIS A 91 -0.03 14.29 26.65
C HIS A 91 -0.62 13.70 27.94
N THR A 92 -0.95 12.39 27.97
CA THR A 92 -1.57 11.72 29.13
C THR A 92 -0.54 10.94 29.95
N LEU A 93 0.24 10.09 29.30
CA LEU A 93 1.09 9.07 29.94
C LEU A 93 2.51 9.07 29.37
N PHE A 94 3.14 10.24 29.32
CA PHE A 94 4.43 10.48 28.65
C PHE A 94 5.51 9.43 28.96
N GLN A 95 5.72 9.11 30.25
CA GLN A 95 6.81 8.21 30.66
C GLN A 95 6.56 6.76 30.22
N GLU A 96 5.37 6.23 30.50
CA GLU A 96 5.04 4.83 30.17
C GLU A 96 4.95 4.62 28.66
N THR A 97 4.31 5.54 27.93
CA THR A 97 4.20 5.43 26.46
C THR A 97 5.55 5.54 25.78
N SER A 98 6.44 6.42 26.26
CA SER A 98 7.79 6.57 25.72
C SER A 98 8.65 5.33 25.95
N ILE A 99 8.57 4.71 27.13
CA ILE A 99 9.30 3.47 27.44
C ILE A 99 8.84 2.33 26.54
N LEU A 100 7.52 2.12 26.40
CA LEU A 100 6.95 1.10 25.52
C LEU A 100 7.37 1.32 24.07
N PHE A 101 7.38 2.57 23.60
CA PHE A 101 7.80 2.91 22.24
C PHE A 101 9.28 2.63 21.99
N ILE A 102 10.16 2.95 22.95
CA ILE A 102 11.59 2.64 22.85
C ILE A 102 11.81 1.13 22.77
N ILE A 103 11.15 0.34 23.64
CA ILE A 103 11.22 -1.12 23.62
C ILE A 103 10.77 -1.66 22.25
N LEU A 104 9.70 -1.11 21.71
CA LEU A 104 9.14 -1.54 20.43
C LEU A 104 10.07 -1.20 19.25
N ILE A 105 10.68 -0.01 19.22
CA ILE A 105 11.71 0.32 18.24
C ILE A 105 12.86 -0.67 18.33
N LEU A 106 13.37 -0.92 19.55
CA LEU A 106 14.49 -1.84 19.76
C LEU A 106 14.16 -3.25 19.27
N MET A 107 12.93 -3.72 19.45
CA MET A 107 12.47 -5.02 18.95
C MET A 107 12.37 -5.06 17.42
N LEU A 108 12.11 -3.93 16.76
CA LEU A 108 11.92 -3.85 15.30
C LEU A 108 13.22 -3.55 14.53
N ILE A 109 14.29 -3.15 15.21
CA ILE A 109 15.63 -2.98 14.63
C ILE A 109 16.16 -4.29 14.01
N PRO A 110 16.17 -5.46 14.69
CA PRO A 110 16.69 -6.69 14.10
C PRO A 110 15.95 -7.14 12.83
N PRO A 111 14.59 -7.17 12.78
CA PRO A 111 13.85 -7.43 11.54
C PRO A 111 14.15 -6.43 10.42
N LEU A 112 14.31 -5.14 10.75
CA LEU A 112 14.64 -4.11 9.78
C LEU A 112 16.04 -4.32 9.17
N ILE A 113 17.04 -4.62 10.00
CA ILE A 113 18.40 -4.96 9.56
C ILE A 113 18.36 -6.18 8.65
N PHE A 114 17.63 -7.23 9.03
CA PHE A 114 17.45 -8.43 8.21
C PHE A 114 16.78 -8.12 6.87
N GLY A 115 15.73 -7.30 6.86
CA GLY A 115 15.03 -6.87 5.65
C GLY A 115 15.94 -6.07 4.70
N LEU A 116 16.74 -5.16 5.25
CA LEU A 116 17.71 -4.37 4.49
C LEU A 116 18.83 -5.22 3.90
N ASP A 117 19.38 -6.18 4.67
CA ASP A 117 20.39 -7.11 4.17
C ASP A 117 19.81 -8.01 3.07
N SER A 118 18.59 -8.51 3.28
CA SER A 118 17.83 -9.28 2.30
C SER A 118 17.60 -8.50 1.00
N ALA A 119 17.33 -7.19 1.09
CA ALA A 119 17.14 -6.32 -0.07
C ALA A 119 18.42 -6.10 -0.89
N ARG A 120 19.59 -6.07 -0.23
CA ARG A 120 20.88 -6.00 -0.94
C ARG A 120 21.21 -7.29 -1.68
N ARG A 121 20.72 -8.44 -1.20
CA ARG A 121 21.01 -9.76 -1.78
C ARG A 121 20.06 -10.11 -2.92
N VAL A 122 20.05 -9.29 -3.97
CA VAL A 122 19.24 -9.51 -5.20
C VAL A 122 19.40 -10.92 -5.76
N LYS A 123 20.61 -11.51 -5.65
CA LYS A 123 20.93 -12.87 -6.10
C LYS A 123 20.08 -13.97 -5.45
N LEU A 124 19.59 -13.78 -4.22
CA LEU A 124 18.71 -14.74 -3.53
C LEU A 124 17.30 -14.78 -4.12
N TRP A 125 16.89 -13.69 -4.75
CA TRP A 125 15.55 -13.49 -5.32
C TRP A 125 15.50 -13.80 -6.82
N LEU A 126 16.61 -14.31 -7.35
CA LEU A 126 16.70 -14.81 -8.70
C LEU A 126 16.29 -16.29 -8.68
N VAL A 127 15.13 -16.58 -9.25
CA VAL A 127 14.74 -17.97 -9.53
C VAL A 127 15.67 -18.47 -10.63
N LYS A 128 16.65 -19.29 -10.26
CA LYS A 128 17.59 -19.91 -11.18
C LYS A 128 16.96 -21.20 -11.71
N ASN A 129 17.00 -21.39 -13.03
CA ASN A 129 16.65 -22.66 -13.68
C ASN A 129 17.65 -23.76 -13.35
#